data_AF-A0ABD6BM49-F1
#
_entry.id   AF-A0ABD6BM49-F1
#
_cell.length_a   1.000
_cell.length_b   1.000
_cell.length_c   1.000
_cell.angle_alpha   90.00
_cell.angle_beta   90.00
_cell.angle_gamma   90.00
#
_symmetry.space_group_name_H-M   'P 1'
#
loop_
_entity.id
_entity.type
_entity.pdbx_description
1 polymer ?
#
loop_
_entity_poly.entity_id
_entity_poly.type
_entity_poly.pdbx_seq_one_letter_code
_entity_poly.pdbx_strand_id
1 'polypeptide(L)'
;MSKYEKHTTVSDEERREFLKALGVAGAVGAAGVTVGELNETVDASNVEALSSVGAAVSEEIAGQVDAGLLADQQAELAATLSAAPATVESGAAFESPGTAFDDIAEAGWATYGHLEEAGFFESLDEHMPAFNPERLTTSTRAFLGSEAAVEPLSDLDLGGTAGVDLVAPVINQAEKLSHFHWIASGDIPAEHQLADVLPPITQRAAGGVLLWLQNLDDHLYQDQVLFDEQILADGIWEVRGMTAGFYLMTEGAKAAGTDSDRFTDAELGALFTTSIALQEVAQRMLPVHMHWIDEESRDPGNVKIDSISI
;
A
#
# COMPACT_ATOMS: atom_id res chain seq x y z
N MET A 1 13.41 -16.06 8.94
CA MET A 1 13.61 -15.12 7.84
C MET A 1 13.40 -15.87 6.55
N SER A 2 12.24 -15.67 5.96
CA SER A 2 11.88 -16.15 4.63
C SER A 2 12.91 -15.68 3.59
N LYS A 3 13.16 -16.46 2.54
CA LYS A 3 14.04 -16.05 1.42
C LYS A 3 13.46 -14.85 0.65
N TYR A 4 12.15 -14.61 0.77
CA TYR A 4 11.43 -13.50 0.17
C TYR A 4 11.47 -12.20 1.00
N GLU A 5 11.93 -12.23 2.25
CA GLU A 5 12.07 -11.03 3.10
C GLU A 5 13.26 -10.12 2.73
N LYS A 6 14.21 -10.61 1.92
CA LYS A 6 15.49 -9.93 1.66
C LYS A 6 15.58 -9.15 0.33
N HIS A 7 14.56 -9.21 -0.51
CA HIS A 7 14.57 -8.48 -1.78
C HIS A 7 14.02 -7.06 -1.59
N THR A 8 14.87 -6.07 -1.82
CA THR A 8 14.48 -4.65 -1.85
C THR A 8 14.36 -4.22 -3.31
N THR A 9 13.14 -3.92 -3.75
CA THR A 9 12.85 -3.37 -5.09
C THR A 9 13.41 -1.96 -5.28
N VAL A 10 13.75 -1.27 -4.19
CA VAL A 10 14.33 0.07 -4.19
C VAL A 10 15.86 0.00 -4.25
N SER A 11 16.44 0.54 -5.31
CA SER A 11 17.88 0.67 -5.48
C SER A 11 18.48 1.73 -4.54
N ASP A 12 19.79 1.64 -4.29
CA ASP A 12 20.50 2.65 -3.49
C ASP A 12 20.44 4.06 -4.12
N GLU A 13 20.26 4.17 -5.43
CA GLU A 13 20.06 5.46 -6.09
C GLU A 13 18.66 6.01 -5.80
N GLU A 14 17.62 5.20 -5.99
CA GLU A 14 16.23 5.56 -5.67
C GLU A 14 16.05 5.93 -4.21
N ARG A 15 16.73 5.23 -3.30
CA ARG A 15 16.73 5.57 -1.87
C ARG A 15 17.43 6.91 -1.63
N ARG A 16 18.53 7.21 -2.32
CA ARG A 16 19.22 8.51 -2.22
C ARG A 16 18.36 9.66 -2.76
N GLU A 17 17.67 9.46 -3.86
CA GLU A 17 16.73 10.44 -4.42
C GLU A 17 15.56 10.71 -3.47
N PHE A 18 14.98 9.66 -2.90
CA PHE A 18 13.94 9.74 -1.87
C PHE A 18 14.41 10.54 -0.64
N LEU A 19 15.55 10.17 -0.04
CA LEU A 19 16.09 10.88 1.14
C LEU A 19 16.38 12.35 0.85
N LYS A 20 16.87 12.65 -0.36
CA LYS A 20 17.09 14.02 -0.82
C LYS A 20 15.78 14.80 -0.93
N ALA A 21 14.71 14.18 -1.46
CA ALA A 21 13.39 14.81 -1.54
C ALA A 21 12.80 15.10 -0.15
N LEU A 22 13.09 14.25 0.84
CA LEU A 22 12.71 14.51 2.24
C LEU A 22 13.51 15.63 2.90
N GLY A 23 14.63 16.07 2.32
CA GLY A 23 15.50 17.11 2.88
C GLY A 23 16.57 16.58 3.84
N VAL A 24 16.80 15.26 3.87
CA VAL A 24 17.80 14.62 4.74
C VAL A 24 19.19 14.87 4.16
N ALA A 25 19.94 15.81 4.73
CA ALA A 25 21.27 16.19 4.27
C ALA A 25 22.33 15.14 4.67
N GLY A 26 23.14 14.68 3.70
CA GLY A 26 24.27 13.77 3.97
C GLY A 26 24.08 12.31 3.54
N ALA A 27 23.34 12.05 2.46
CA ALA A 27 22.97 10.72 1.91
C ALA A 27 24.12 9.78 1.48
N VAL A 28 25.34 9.95 2.01
CA VAL A 28 26.51 9.10 1.76
C VAL A 28 26.41 7.74 2.48
N GLY A 29 25.35 7.52 3.27
CA GLY A 29 25.05 6.24 3.93
C GLY A 29 23.61 5.76 3.75
N ALA A 30 22.99 5.98 2.58
CA ALA A 30 21.58 5.66 2.35
C ALA A 30 21.20 4.19 2.60
N ALA A 31 22.15 3.26 2.48
CA ALA A 31 21.93 1.86 2.82
C ALA A 31 21.69 1.71 4.33
N GLY A 32 20.49 1.27 4.71
CA GLY A 32 20.16 0.93 6.09
C GLY A 32 19.46 2.02 6.90
N VAL A 33 19.06 3.15 6.28
CA VAL A 33 18.21 4.14 6.95
C VAL A 33 16.86 3.52 7.30
N THR A 34 16.43 3.67 8.55
CA THR A 34 15.18 3.15 9.09
C THR A 34 14.10 4.23 9.18
N VAL A 35 12.83 3.81 9.25
CA VAL A 35 11.71 4.74 9.46
C VAL A 35 11.86 5.53 10.77
N GLY A 36 12.35 4.90 11.84
CA GLY A 36 12.62 5.58 13.12
C GLY A 36 13.68 6.69 13.00
N GLU A 37 14.77 6.47 12.26
CA GLU A 37 15.78 7.52 12.02
C GLU A 37 15.23 8.66 11.17
N LEU A 38 14.34 8.37 10.21
CA LEU A 38 13.66 9.42 9.44
C LEU A 38 12.73 10.23 10.31
N ASN A 39 12.01 9.60 11.23
CA ASN A 39 11.12 10.29 12.15
C ASN A 39 11.84 11.39 12.96
N GLU A 40 13.05 11.10 13.45
CA GLU A 40 13.86 12.06 14.19
C GLU A 40 14.45 13.18 13.33
N THR A 41 14.62 12.94 12.03
CA THR A 41 15.38 13.81 11.13
C THR A 41 14.50 14.69 10.25
N VAL A 42 13.31 14.20 9.90
CA VAL A 42 12.41 14.81 8.94
C VAL A 42 11.55 15.87 9.63
N ASP A 43 11.61 17.10 9.13
CA ASP A 43 10.77 18.18 9.64
C ASP A 43 9.34 18.10 9.07
N ALA A 44 8.37 17.87 9.96
CA ALA A 44 6.94 17.82 9.65
C ALA A 44 6.24 19.19 9.73
N SER A 45 6.96 20.31 9.80
CA SER A 45 6.40 21.65 10.08
C SER A 45 5.48 22.26 8.99
N ASN A 46 5.40 21.70 7.79
CA ASN A 46 4.59 22.22 6.67
C ASN A 46 3.33 21.38 6.35
N VAL A 47 2.56 21.01 7.37
CA VAL A 47 1.42 20.07 7.25
C VAL A 47 0.04 20.72 7.30
N GLU A 48 -0.07 22.03 7.54
CA GLU A 48 -1.38 22.72 7.66
C GLU A 48 -2.29 22.53 6.44
N ALA A 49 -1.70 22.39 5.24
CA ALA A 49 -2.46 22.13 4.02
C ALA A 49 -3.13 20.74 3.99
N LEU A 50 -2.72 19.81 4.85
CA LEU A 50 -3.29 18.47 5.01
C LEU A 50 -4.38 18.43 6.09
N SER A 51 -4.36 19.39 7.02
CA SER A 51 -5.31 19.45 8.14
C SER A 51 -6.77 19.56 7.70
N SER A 52 -7.05 20.25 6.59
CA SER A 52 -8.42 20.35 6.10
C SER A 52 -9.01 18.99 5.71
N VAL A 53 -8.18 18.07 5.21
CA VAL A 53 -8.63 16.71 4.82
C VAL A 53 -8.96 15.91 6.08
N GLY A 54 -8.02 15.85 7.04
CA GLY A 54 -8.22 15.08 8.26
C GLY A 54 -9.39 15.59 9.11
N ALA A 55 -9.54 16.91 9.22
CA ALA A 55 -10.63 17.54 9.97
C ALA A 55 -12.00 17.22 9.34
N ALA A 56 -12.13 17.39 8.03
CA ALA A 56 -13.39 17.15 7.33
C ALA A 56 -13.82 15.68 7.40
N VAL A 57 -12.89 14.76 7.16
CA VAL A 57 -13.16 13.32 7.26
C VAL A 57 -13.55 12.93 8.68
N SER A 58 -12.84 13.42 9.70
CA SER A 58 -13.16 13.13 11.10
C SER A 58 -14.54 13.68 11.49
N GLU A 59 -14.89 14.89 11.06
CA GLU A 59 -16.21 15.48 11.32
C GLU A 59 -17.34 14.63 10.73
N GLU A 60 -17.17 14.11 9.52
CA GLU A 60 -18.22 13.38 8.80
C GLU A 60 -18.42 11.95 9.28
N ILE A 61 -17.34 11.24 9.63
CA ILE A 61 -17.41 9.83 10.04
C ILE A 61 -17.44 9.62 11.56
N ALA A 62 -17.36 10.70 12.35
CA ALA A 62 -17.37 10.65 13.80
C ALA A 62 -18.56 9.84 14.34
N GLY A 63 -18.25 8.81 15.14
CA GLY A 63 -19.25 7.93 15.76
C GLY A 63 -19.96 6.98 14.78
N GLN A 64 -19.57 6.94 13.50
CA GLN A 64 -20.07 5.97 12.52
C GLN A 64 -19.17 4.73 12.42
N VAL A 65 -17.94 4.80 12.96
CA VAL A 65 -16.95 3.73 12.85
C VAL A 65 -16.99 2.81 14.07
N ASP A 66 -17.08 1.49 13.84
CA ASP A 66 -16.87 0.46 14.86
C ASP A 66 -15.35 0.17 14.97
N ALA A 67 -14.70 0.87 15.89
CA ALA A 67 -13.26 0.71 16.11
C ALA A 67 -12.87 -0.69 16.61
N GLY A 68 -13.78 -1.43 17.26
CA GLY A 68 -13.54 -2.79 17.69
C GLY A 68 -13.46 -3.74 16.50
N LEU A 69 -14.42 -3.64 15.58
CA LEU A 69 -14.40 -4.38 14.32
C LEU A 69 -13.13 -4.08 13.53
N LEU A 70 -12.79 -2.80 13.34
CA LEU A 70 -11.59 -2.43 12.59
C LEU A 70 -10.31 -3.00 13.23
N ALA A 71 -10.18 -2.92 14.55
CA ALA A 71 -9.02 -3.47 15.26
C ALA A 71 -8.91 -5.00 15.12
N ASP A 72 -10.04 -5.71 15.22
CA ASP A 72 -10.07 -7.18 15.05
C ASP A 72 -9.66 -7.57 13.62
N GLN A 73 -10.19 -6.89 12.60
CA GLN A 73 -9.86 -7.17 11.20
C GLN A 73 -8.41 -6.79 10.85
N GLN A 74 -7.88 -5.71 11.40
CA GLN A 74 -6.47 -5.34 11.25
C GLN A 74 -5.54 -6.41 11.83
N ALA A 75 -5.85 -6.93 13.02
CA ALA A 75 -5.07 -8.01 13.62
C ALA A 75 -5.07 -9.27 12.75
N GLU A 76 -6.22 -9.64 12.18
CA GLU A 76 -6.33 -10.77 11.25
C GLU A 76 -5.52 -10.52 9.97
N LEU A 77 -5.65 -9.35 9.36
CA LEU A 77 -4.94 -8.96 8.14
C LEU A 77 -3.41 -8.95 8.33
N ALA A 78 -2.92 -8.51 9.49
CA ALA A 78 -1.50 -8.61 9.84
C ALA A 78 -1.04 -10.07 9.99
N ALA A 79 -1.85 -10.91 10.64
CA ALA A 79 -1.54 -12.32 10.83
C ALA A 79 -1.49 -13.10 9.50
N THR A 80 -2.48 -12.91 8.61
CA THR A 80 -2.52 -13.57 7.29
C THR A 80 -1.39 -13.08 6.39
N LEU A 81 -1.08 -11.78 6.38
CA LEU A 81 0.06 -11.23 5.63
C LEU A 81 1.40 -11.83 6.09
N SER A 82 1.61 -11.96 7.40
CA SER A 82 2.83 -12.56 7.95
C SER A 82 3.00 -14.04 7.56
N ALA A 83 1.88 -14.77 7.40
CA ALA A 83 1.89 -16.17 6.99
C ALA A 83 2.13 -16.38 5.49
N ALA A 84 1.72 -15.43 4.63
CA ALA A 84 1.71 -15.60 3.18
C ALA A 84 3.07 -16.01 2.55
N PRO A 85 4.22 -15.43 2.92
CA PRO A 85 5.51 -15.83 2.37
C PRO A 85 5.83 -17.31 2.60
N ALA A 86 5.49 -17.84 3.78
CA ALA A 86 5.72 -19.25 4.10
C ALA A 86 4.85 -20.18 3.25
N THR A 87 3.60 -19.77 2.97
CA THR A 87 2.69 -20.51 2.09
C THR A 87 3.24 -20.59 0.67
N VAL A 88 3.76 -19.47 0.13
CA VAL A 88 4.42 -19.46 -1.19
C VAL A 88 5.70 -20.31 -1.19
N GLU A 89 6.55 -20.19 -0.17
CA GLU A 89 7.79 -20.98 -0.05
C GLU A 89 7.57 -22.49 -0.01
N SER A 90 6.50 -22.91 0.67
CA SER A 90 6.16 -24.33 0.79
C SER A 90 5.70 -24.96 -0.53
N GLY A 91 5.38 -24.13 -1.53
CA GLY A 91 4.77 -24.56 -2.77
C GLY A 91 3.25 -24.75 -2.69
N ALA A 92 2.65 -24.60 -1.51
CA ALA A 92 1.22 -24.84 -1.28
C ALA A 92 0.32 -23.94 -2.14
N ALA A 93 0.75 -22.71 -2.42
CA ALA A 93 0.04 -21.78 -3.33
C ALA A 93 -0.06 -22.29 -4.79
N PHE A 94 0.68 -23.35 -5.15
CA PHE A 94 0.68 -23.92 -6.50
C PHE A 94 0.04 -25.32 -6.59
N GLU A 95 -0.30 -25.96 -5.47
CA GLU A 95 -0.83 -27.33 -5.48
C GLU A 95 -2.33 -27.40 -5.79
N SER A 96 -3.05 -26.34 -5.45
CA SER A 96 -4.45 -26.07 -5.79
C SER A 96 -4.60 -24.55 -5.98
N PRO A 97 -5.77 -24.03 -6.43
CA PRO A 97 -6.12 -22.65 -6.13
C PRO A 97 -5.87 -22.44 -4.63
N GLY A 98 -4.84 -21.67 -4.30
CA GLY A 98 -4.42 -21.43 -2.94
C GLY A 98 -5.46 -20.57 -2.21
N THR A 99 -5.24 -20.36 -0.92
CA THR A 99 -5.98 -19.34 -0.15
C THR A 99 -5.03 -18.32 0.48
N ALA A 100 -3.74 -18.33 0.08
CA ALA A 100 -2.71 -17.58 0.77
C ALA A 100 -2.97 -16.07 0.74
N PHE A 101 -3.54 -15.59 -0.37
CA PHE A 101 -3.85 -14.19 -0.61
C PHE A 101 -5.35 -13.92 -0.48
N ASP A 102 -6.21 -14.91 -0.77
CA ASP A 102 -7.65 -14.84 -0.51
C ASP A 102 -7.95 -14.65 0.99
N ASP A 103 -7.22 -15.33 1.88
CA ASP A 103 -7.36 -15.16 3.34
C ASP A 103 -7.02 -13.72 3.78
N ILE A 104 -6.04 -13.07 3.13
CA ILE A 104 -5.72 -11.65 3.35
C ILE A 104 -6.88 -10.76 2.88
N ALA A 105 -7.42 -11.06 1.69
CA ALA A 105 -8.52 -10.30 1.12
C ALA A 105 -9.82 -10.44 1.94
N GLU A 106 -10.12 -11.63 2.45
CA GLU A 106 -11.30 -11.90 3.28
C GLU A 106 -11.27 -11.06 4.56
N ALA A 107 -10.13 -10.97 5.24
CA ALA A 107 -9.93 -10.09 6.38
C ALA A 107 -10.14 -8.60 6.02
N GLY A 108 -9.77 -8.22 4.79
CA GLY A 108 -9.95 -6.86 4.28
C GLY A 108 -11.40 -6.50 3.92
N TRP A 109 -12.20 -7.46 3.43
CA TRP A 109 -13.57 -7.18 2.96
C TRP A 109 -14.51 -6.73 4.07
N ALA A 110 -14.37 -7.26 5.28
CA ALA A 110 -15.16 -6.82 6.43
C ALA A 110 -14.85 -5.35 6.79
N THR A 111 -13.58 -4.98 6.76
CA THR A 111 -13.14 -3.59 6.93
C THR A 111 -13.68 -2.70 5.83
N TYR A 112 -13.53 -3.12 4.57
CA TYR A 112 -14.00 -2.37 3.41
C TYR A 112 -15.50 -2.09 3.47
N GLY A 113 -16.32 -3.11 3.75
CA GLY A 113 -17.78 -2.96 3.84
C GLY A 113 -18.18 -2.04 4.98
N HIS A 114 -17.52 -2.15 6.14
CA HIS A 114 -17.77 -1.25 7.26
C HIS A 114 -17.41 0.22 6.94
N LEU A 115 -16.30 0.47 6.27
CA LEU A 115 -15.89 1.82 5.85
C LEU A 115 -16.82 2.40 4.78
N GLU A 116 -17.32 1.58 3.86
CA GLU A 116 -18.37 1.96 2.91
C GLU A 116 -19.65 2.37 3.63
N GLU A 117 -20.14 1.56 4.56
CA GLU A 117 -21.35 1.86 5.34
C GLU A 117 -21.22 3.13 6.20
N ALA A 118 -20.01 3.40 6.70
CA ALA A 118 -19.70 4.59 7.48
C ALA A 118 -19.54 5.87 6.63
N GLY A 119 -19.63 5.79 5.29
CA GLY A 119 -19.45 6.94 4.39
C GLY A 119 -18.01 7.42 4.24
N PHE A 120 -17.03 6.63 4.70
CA PHE A 120 -15.63 7.04 4.74
C PHE A 120 -15.04 7.34 3.36
N PHE A 121 -15.32 6.50 2.38
CA PHE A 121 -14.77 6.68 1.04
C PHE A 121 -15.37 7.88 0.30
N GLU A 122 -16.66 8.16 0.51
CA GLU A 122 -17.33 9.34 -0.04
C GLU A 122 -16.69 10.61 0.54
N SER A 123 -16.53 10.66 1.86
CA SER A 123 -15.86 11.77 2.56
C SER A 123 -14.44 11.99 2.06
N LEU A 124 -13.65 10.91 1.94
CA LEU A 124 -12.29 11.02 1.41
C LEU A 124 -12.26 11.53 -0.03
N ASP A 125 -13.13 11.06 -0.91
CA ASP A 125 -13.12 11.48 -2.32
C ASP A 125 -13.54 12.95 -2.49
N GLU A 126 -14.45 13.44 -1.64
CA GLU A 126 -14.89 14.84 -1.63
C GLU A 126 -13.79 15.79 -1.14
N HIS A 127 -13.08 15.41 -0.07
CA HIS A 127 -12.13 16.32 0.59
C HIS A 127 -10.68 16.11 0.16
N MET A 128 -10.33 14.94 -0.39
CA MET A 128 -8.96 14.65 -0.77
C MET A 128 -8.61 15.30 -2.11
N PRO A 129 -7.62 16.20 -2.14
CA PRO A 129 -7.24 16.85 -3.37
C PRO A 129 -6.38 15.92 -4.26
N ALA A 130 -6.52 16.03 -5.58
CA ALA A 130 -5.80 15.23 -6.60
C ALA A 130 -4.28 15.18 -6.42
N PHE A 131 -3.64 14.02 -6.57
CA PHE A 131 -2.20 13.90 -6.35
C PHE A 131 -1.37 14.85 -7.22
N ASN A 132 -0.32 15.39 -6.62
CA ASN A 132 0.76 16.06 -7.33
C ASN A 132 2.09 15.79 -6.61
N PRO A 133 3.24 15.99 -7.28
CA PRO A 133 4.54 15.66 -6.70
C PRO A 133 4.84 16.37 -5.38
N GLU A 134 4.46 17.64 -5.27
CA GLU A 134 4.68 18.43 -4.05
C GLU A 134 3.86 17.91 -2.88
N ARG A 135 2.58 17.58 -3.10
CA ARG A 135 1.70 17.05 -2.07
C ARG A 135 2.09 15.65 -1.64
N LEU A 136 2.43 14.76 -2.59
CA LEU A 136 2.91 13.42 -2.27
C LEU A 136 4.19 13.51 -1.43
N THR A 137 5.16 14.34 -1.84
CA THR A 137 6.38 14.57 -1.05
C THR A 137 6.07 15.12 0.34
N THR A 138 5.17 16.10 0.44
CA THR A 138 4.81 16.73 1.73
C THR A 138 4.08 15.75 2.65
N SER A 139 3.18 14.95 2.10
CA SER A 139 2.39 13.97 2.86
C SER A 139 3.25 12.80 3.32
N THR A 140 4.11 12.26 2.44
CA THR A 140 5.07 11.22 2.82
C THR A 140 6.06 11.74 3.85
N ARG A 141 6.52 12.99 3.72
CA ARG A 141 7.37 13.64 4.72
C ARG A 141 6.68 13.74 6.08
N ALA A 142 5.43 14.21 6.09
CA ALA A 142 4.62 14.33 7.30
C ALA A 142 4.33 12.99 7.96
N PHE A 143 3.98 11.98 7.15
CA PHE A 143 3.80 10.61 7.60
C PHE A 143 5.05 10.08 8.30
N LEU A 144 6.22 10.18 7.66
CA LEU A 144 7.47 9.70 8.24
C LEU A 144 7.92 10.50 9.47
N GLY A 145 7.60 11.79 9.52
CA GLY A 145 7.86 12.66 10.66
C GLY A 145 6.92 12.46 11.86
N SER A 146 5.88 11.61 11.74
CA SER A 146 4.95 11.30 12.83
C SER A 146 5.16 9.88 13.36
N GLU A 147 5.60 9.76 14.63
CA GLU A 147 5.83 8.46 15.27
C GLU A 147 4.53 7.64 15.31
N ALA A 148 3.42 8.29 15.64
CA ALA A 148 2.10 7.66 15.70
C ALA A 148 1.64 7.14 14.33
N ALA A 149 1.98 7.84 13.24
CA ALA A 149 1.57 7.45 11.89
C ALA A 149 2.39 6.27 11.35
N VAL A 150 3.67 6.17 11.72
CA VAL A 150 4.54 5.07 11.28
C VAL A 150 4.50 3.85 12.19
N GLU A 151 4.14 4.00 13.47
CA GLU A 151 4.01 2.89 14.43
C GLU A 151 3.28 1.66 13.84
N PRO A 152 2.13 1.81 13.16
CA PRO A 152 1.36 0.68 12.62
C PRO A 152 2.11 -0.18 11.59
N LEU A 153 3.17 0.34 10.96
CA LEU A 153 4.01 -0.47 10.07
C LEU A 153 4.72 -1.59 10.84
N SER A 154 4.95 -1.44 12.14
CA SER A 154 5.60 -2.47 12.96
C SER A 154 4.71 -3.72 13.11
N ASP A 155 3.39 -3.55 13.12
CA ASP A 155 2.43 -4.67 13.18
C ASP A 155 2.52 -5.57 11.94
N LEU A 156 3.06 -5.03 10.83
CA LEU A 156 3.24 -5.71 9.55
C LEU A 156 4.68 -6.13 9.27
N ASP A 157 5.56 -6.10 10.28
CA ASP A 157 7.00 -6.31 10.17
C ASP A 157 7.67 -5.32 9.18
N LEU A 158 7.20 -4.07 9.15
CA LEU A 158 7.64 -3.00 8.25
C LEU A 158 8.21 -1.75 8.98
N GLY A 159 8.38 -1.77 10.32
CA GLY A 159 8.87 -0.61 11.10
C GLY A 159 10.35 -0.21 10.91
N GLY A 160 11.10 -0.91 10.07
CA GLY A 160 12.55 -0.73 9.87
C GLY A 160 12.92 -0.11 8.52
N THR A 161 14.01 -0.61 7.90
CA THR A 161 14.41 -0.22 6.53
C THR A 161 13.37 -0.61 5.49
N ALA A 162 12.63 -1.71 5.74
CA ALA A 162 11.55 -2.15 4.88
C ALA A 162 10.44 -1.09 4.75
N GLY A 163 10.09 -0.38 5.82
CA GLY A 163 9.13 0.72 5.75
C GLY A 163 9.63 1.90 4.92
N VAL A 164 10.94 2.18 4.92
CA VAL A 164 11.55 3.18 4.03
C VAL A 164 11.43 2.77 2.57
N ASP A 165 11.78 1.52 2.28
CA ASP A 165 11.68 0.98 0.92
C ASP A 165 10.24 0.87 0.44
N LEU A 166 9.28 0.68 1.35
CA LEU A 166 7.85 0.65 1.04
C LEU A 166 7.35 2.01 0.54
N VAL A 167 7.75 3.10 1.22
CA VAL A 167 7.25 4.45 0.92
C VAL A 167 8.08 5.19 -0.13
N ALA A 168 9.34 4.81 -0.35
CA ALA A 168 10.21 5.48 -1.32
C ALA A 168 9.60 5.57 -2.74
N PRO A 169 8.96 4.50 -3.26
CA PRO A 169 8.25 4.55 -4.53
C PRO A 169 7.16 5.63 -4.62
N VAL A 170 6.52 6.04 -3.53
CA VAL A 170 5.49 7.09 -3.54
C VAL A 170 6.06 8.42 -4.06
N ILE A 171 7.27 8.78 -3.64
CA ILE A 171 7.95 9.98 -4.10
C ILE A 171 8.59 9.74 -5.47
N ASN A 172 9.26 8.60 -5.66
CA ASN A 172 9.98 8.31 -6.91
C ASN A 172 9.02 8.17 -8.11
N GLN A 173 7.78 7.76 -7.88
CA GLN A 173 6.74 7.64 -8.90
C GLN A 173 5.77 8.83 -8.87
N ALA A 174 6.02 9.90 -8.09
CA ALA A 174 5.04 10.96 -7.84
C ALA A 174 4.56 11.67 -9.11
N GLU A 175 5.43 11.86 -10.10
CA GLU A 175 5.06 12.41 -11.42
C GLU A 175 4.18 11.45 -12.23
N LYS A 176 4.38 10.13 -12.10
CA LYS A 176 3.50 9.17 -12.75
C LYS A 176 2.18 9.07 -12.03
N LEU A 177 2.18 9.12 -10.69
CA LEU A 177 0.98 9.15 -9.89
C LEU A 177 0.16 10.38 -10.27
N SER A 178 0.73 11.59 -10.32
CA SER A 178 0.02 12.83 -10.69
C SER A 178 -0.71 12.79 -12.04
N HIS A 179 -0.29 11.91 -12.96
CA HIS A 179 -0.89 11.76 -14.29
C HIS A 179 -1.76 10.50 -14.44
N PHE A 180 -1.49 9.46 -13.66
CA PHE A 180 -2.08 8.13 -13.78
C PHE A 180 -2.47 7.60 -12.40
N HIS A 181 -3.10 8.43 -11.58
CA HIS A 181 -3.73 8.05 -10.32
C HIS A 181 -5.23 7.88 -10.53
N TRP A 182 -5.85 7.13 -9.62
CA TRP A 182 -7.29 6.97 -9.71
C TRP A 182 -8.01 8.15 -9.07
N ILE A 183 -7.42 8.91 -8.13
CA ILE A 183 -8.06 10.04 -7.39
C ILE A 183 -8.71 11.05 -8.34
N ALA A 184 -9.86 11.59 -7.95
CA ALA A 184 -10.61 12.55 -8.76
C ALA A 184 -9.68 13.72 -9.16
N SER A 185 -9.24 13.74 -10.41
CA SER A 185 -8.74 14.98 -10.98
C SER A 185 -9.97 15.80 -11.32
N GLY A 186 -10.05 17.02 -10.78
CA GLY A 186 -11.02 18.03 -11.23
C GLY A 186 -10.91 18.36 -12.72
N ASP A 187 -10.00 17.70 -13.44
CA ASP A 187 -9.75 17.81 -14.88
C ASP A 187 -10.70 16.96 -15.73
N ILE A 188 -11.48 16.04 -15.15
CA ILE A 188 -12.58 15.39 -15.87
C ILE A 188 -13.79 16.34 -15.84
N PRO A 189 -14.25 16.89 -16.98
CA PRO A 189 -15.43 17.74 -17.01
C PRO A 189 -16.61 17.07 -16.31
N ALA A 190 -17.38 17.80 -15.53
CA ALA A 190 -18.48 17.25 -14.73
C ALA A 190 -19.47 16.42 -15.56
N GLU A 191 -19.68 16.74 -16.85
CA GLU A 191 -20.51 15.95 -17.77
C GLU A 191 -19.96 14.55 -18.11
N HIS A 192 -18.70 14.27 -17.79
CA HIS A 192 -18.03 12.98 -17.99
C HIS A 192 -17.68 12.28 -16.68
N GLN A 193 -17.93 12.93 -15.54
CA GLN A 193 -17.84 12.30 -14.25
C GLN A 193 -19.02 11.34 -14.12
N LEU A 194 -18.74 10.04 -14.15
CA LEU A 194 -19.72 8.99 -13.89
C LEU A 194 -20.01 8.84 -12.39
N ALA A 195 -19.88 9.91 -11.61
CA ALA A 195 -19.93 9.91 -10.15
C ALA A 195 -21.26 9.35 -9.61
N ASP A 196 -22.37 9.57 -10.32
CA ASP A 196 -23.68 9.03 -9.94
C ASP A 196 -23.83 7.51 -10.16
N VAL A 197 -22.86 6.86 -10.83
CA VAL A 197 -22.94 5.45 -11.26
C VAL A 197 -21.74 4.62 -10.79
N LEU A 198 -20.60 5.25 -10.55
CA LEU A 198 -19.38 4.60 -10.08
C LEU A 198 -19.13 4.93 -8.62
N PRO A 199 -18.70 3.95 -7.79
CA PRO A 199 -18.28 4.23 -6.43
C PRO A 199 -17.15 5.28 -6.38
N PRO A 200 -17.00 5.99 -5.25
CA PRO A 200 -15.86 6.83 -4.94
C PRO A 200 -14.54 6.18 -5.38
N ILE A 201 -13.60 6.99 -5.83
CA ILE A 201 -12.37 6.43 -6.36
C ILE A 201 -11.58 5.74 -5.25
N THR A 202 -11.48 6.38 -4.09
CA THR A 202 -10.79 5.82 -2.92
C THR A 202 -11.36 4.46 -2.53
N GLN A 203 -12.69 4.28 -2.66
CA GLN A 203 -13.35 2.99 -2.53
C GLN A 203 -12.88 2.00 -3.60
N ARG A 204 -12.84 2.41 -4.88
CA ARG A 204 -12.36 1.54 -5.97
C ARG A 204 -10.90 1.15 -5.82
N ALA A 205 -10.03 2.04 -5.34
CA ALA A 205 -8.62 1.75 -5.09
C ALA A 205 -8.47 0.72 -3.96
N ALA A 206 -9.21 0.90 -2.86
CA ALA A 206 -9.22 -0.04 -1.74
C ALA A 206 -9.83 -1.40 -2.10
N GLY A 207 -10.95 -1.42 -2.80
CA GLY A 207 -11.56 -2.65 -3.31
C GLY A 207 -10.68 -3.34 -4.36
N GLY A 208 -9.95 -2.57 -5.16
CA GLY A 208 -8.97 -3.06 -6.13
C GLY A 208 -7.85 -3.85 -5.49
N VAL A 209 -7.31 -3.39 -4.35
CA VAL A 209 -6.36 -4.16 -3.53
C VAL A 209 -6.90 -5.54 -3.20
N LEU A 210 -8.12 -5.61 -2.65
CA LEU A 210 -8.72 -6.87 -2.24
C LEU A 210 -8.94 -7.79 -3.44
N LEU A 211 -9.45 -7.27 -4.56
CA LEU A 211 -9.66 -8.04 -5.78
C LEU A 211 -8.34 -8.58 -6.37
N TRP A 212 -7.25 -7.80 -6.33
CA TRP A 212 -5.93 -8.28 -6.75
C TRP A 212 -5.45 -9.44 -5.88
N LEU A 213 -5.61 -9.33 -4.57
CA LEU A 213 -5.22 -10.40 -3.63
C LEU A 213 -6.00 -11.69 -3.90
N GLN A 214 -7.32 -11.60 -4.07
CA GLN A 214 -8.15 -12.77 -4.39
C GLN A 214 -7.76 -13.43 -5.72
N ASN A 215 -7.41 -12.62 -6.72
CA ASN A 215 -7.01 -13.15 -8.02
C ASN A 215 -5.62 -13.83 -7.99
N LEU A 216 -4.77 -13.45 -7.05
CA LEU A 216 -3.37 -13.86 -7.06
C LEU A 216 -3.19 -15.36 -6.83
N ASP A 217 -4.01 -15.98 -5.98
CA ASP A 217 -3.97 -17.43 -5.75
C ASP A 217 -4.31 -18.22 -7.02
N ASP A 218 -5.34 -17.80 -7.76
CA ASP A 218 -5.71 -18.40 -9.05
C ASP A 218 -4.60 -18.20 -10.09
N HIS A 219 -4.01 -17.01 -10.14
CA HIS A 219 -2.92 -16.67 -11.07
C HIS A 219 -1.69 -17.53 -10.81
N LEU A 220 -1.26 -17.65 -9.55
CA LEU A 220 -0.14 -18.49 -9.16
C LEU A 220 -0.35 -19.96 -9.54
N TYR A 221 -1.54 -20.49 -9.28
CA TYR A 221 -1.89 -21.86 -9.63
C TYR A 221 -1.87 -22.10 -11.15
N GLN A 222 -2.47 -21.19 -11.93
CA GLN A 222 -2.59 -21.36 -13.38
C GLN A 222 -1.27 -21.18 -14.13
N ASP A 223 -0.43 -20.25 -13.65
CA ASP A 223 0.78 -19.82 -14.34
C ASP A 223 2.08 -20.21 -13.61
N GLN A 224 2.03 -21.24 -12.75
CA GLN A 224 3.17 -21.72 -11.93
C GLN A 224 4.51 -21.79 -12.69
N VAL A 225 4.48 -22.22 -13.95
CA VAL A 225 5.68 -22.43 -14.79
C VAL A 225 6.37 -21.12 -15.20
N LEU A 226 5.74 -19.96 -14.98
CA LEU A 226 6.29 -18.65 -15.33
C LEU A 226 7.08 -18.01 -14.18
N PHE A 227 6.88 -18.46 -12.95
CA PHE A 227 7.42 -17.81 -11.78
C PHE A 227 8.76 -18.41 -11.34
N ASP A 228 9.76 -17.54 -11.20
CA ASP A 228 10.98 -17.87 -10.49
C ASP A 228 10.97 -17.28 -9.07
N GLU A 229 12.05 -17.50 -8.32
CA GLU A 229 12.15 -16.99 -6.95
C GLU A 229 12.15 -15.46 -6.88
N GLN A 230 12.66 -14.76 -7.90
CA GLN A 230 12.72 -13.31 -7.91
C GLN A 230 11.34 -12.72 -8.17
N ILE A 231 10.62 -13.22 -9.18
CA ILE A 231 9.26 -12.77 -9.49
C ILE A 231 8.34 -12.96 -8.28
N LEU A 232 8.46 -14.10 -7.58
CA LEU A 232 7.67 -14.33 -6.36
C LEU A 232 8.04 -13.39 -5.22
N ALA A 233 9.34 -13.08 -5.06
CA ALA A 233 9.78 -12.12 -4.06
C ALA A 233 9.20 -10.72 -4.34
N ASP A 234 9.30 -10.25 -5.58
CA ASP A 234 8.79 -8.95 -6.01
C ASP A 234 7.26 -8.91 -5.90
N GLY A 235 6.59 -9.99 -6.26
CA GLY A 235 5.15 -10.16 -6.08
C GLY A 235 4.67 -10.05 -4.64
N ILE A 236 5.32 -10.79 -3.73
CA ILE A 236 5.04 -10.73 -2.29
C ILE A 236 5.30 -9.32 -1.76
N TRP A 237 6.32 -8.63 -2.26
CA TRP A 237 6.58 -7.24 -1.90
C TRP A 237 5.42 -6.32 -2.27
N GLU A 238 4.87 -6.44 -3.48
CA GLU A 238 3.71 -5.64 -3.87
C GLU A 238 2.45 -6.00 -3.07
N VAL A 239 2.25 -7.28 -2.71
CA VAL A 239 1.19 -7.69 -1.77
C VAL A 239 1.34 -6.98 -0.42
N ARG A 240 2.56 -6.89 0.12
CA ARG A 240 2.84 -6.13 1.36
C ARG A 240 2.55 -4.65 1.16
N GLY A 241 2.91 -4.07 0.02
CA GLY A 241 2.60 -2.68 -0.36
C GLY A 241 1.10 -2.37 -0.34
N MET A 242 0.32 -3.18 -1.05
CA MET A 242 -1.13 -3.03 -1.11
C MET A 242 -1.77 -3.19 0.28
N THR A 243 -1.38 -4.24 1.00
CA THR A 243 -1.92 -4.59 2.32
C THR A 243 -1.57 -3.54 3.37
N ALA A 244 -0.32 -3.05 3.39
CA ALA A 244 0.11 -1.99 4.30
C ALA A 244 -0.59 -0.66 4.02
N GLY A 245 -0.77 -0.30 2.74
CA GLY A 245 -1.56 0.87 2.38
C GLY A 245 -3.01 0.76 2.85
N PHE A 246 -3.66 -0.41 2.71
CA PHE A 246 -5.01 -0.62 3.21
C PHE A 246 -5.09 -0.60 4.76
N TYR A 247 -4.12 -1.22 5.43
CA TYR A 247 -4.02 -1.21 6.90
C TYR A 247 -3.86 0.21 7.45
N LEU A 248 -2.97 1.02 6.88
CA LEU A 248 -2.74 2.40 7.30
C LEU A 248 -3.95 3.31 7.07
N MET A 249 -4.66 3.12 5.95
CA MET A 249 -5.92 3.82 5.70
C MET A 249 -6.97 3.47 6.76
N THR A 250 -7.03 2.20 7.16
CA THR A 250 -7.93 1.71 8.21
C THR A 250 -7.57 2.28 9.59
N GLU A 251 -6.27 2.39 9.92
CA GLU A 251 -5.83 3.09 11.13
C GLU A 251 -6.30 4.54 11.17
N GLY A 252 -6.15 5.25 10.05
CA GLY A 252 -6.64 6.63 9.93
C GLY A 252 -8.16 6.71 10.11
N ALA A 253 -8.92 5.80 9.49
CA ALA A 253 -10.38 5.78 9.59
C ALA A 253 -10.86 5.47 11.01
N LYS A 254 -10.21 4.51 11.68
CA LYS A 254 -10.47 4.17 13.09
C LYS A 254 -10.26 5.37 13.99
N ALA A 255 -9.15 6.09 13.81
CA ALA A 255 -8.84 7.26 14.62
C ALA A 255 -9.71 8.48 14.27
N ALA A 256 -10.09 8.69 13.01
CA ALA A 256 -10.98 9.76 12.60
C ALA A 256 -12.44 9.53 13.05
N GLY A 257 -12.89 8.27 13.06
CA GLY A 257 -14.24 7.90 13.48
C GLY A 257 -14.42 7.76 15.00
N THR A 258 -13.31 7.77 15.76
CA THR A 258 -13.31 7.81 17.22
C THR A 258 -12.83 9.18 17.69
N ASP A 259 -13.29 9.65 18.85
CA ASP A 259 -12.79 10.92 19.46
C ASP A 259 -11.37 10.71 20.03
N SER A 260 -10.45 10.29 19.18
CA SER A 260 -9.09 9.86 19.48
C SER A 260 -8.14 11.03 19.27
N ASP A 261 -7.31 11.31 20.28
CA ASP A 261 -6.24 12.32 20.22
C ASP A 261 -4.92 11.77 19.65
N ARG A 262 -4.94 10.53 19.11
CA ARG A 262 -3.76 9.84 18.56
C ARG A 262 -3.11 10.61 17.40
N PHE A 263 -3.90 11.27 16.56
CA PHE A 263 -3.42 12.01 15.40
C PHE A 263 -3.99 13.42 15.41
N THR A 264 -3.17 14.38 15.01
CA THR A 264 -3.67 15.68 14.57
C THR A 264 -4.35 15.55 13.21
N ASP A 265 -5.22 16.50 12.85
CA ASP A 265 -5.88 16.53 11.54
C ASP A 265 -4.86 16.52 10.38
N ALA A 266 -3.70 17.14 10.59
CA ALA A 266 -2.62 17.19 9.61
C ALA A 266 -1.99 15.81 9.38
N GLU A 267 -1.79 15.06 10.47
CA GLU A 267 -1.26 13.68 10.42
C GLU A 267 -2.28 12.73 9.81
N LEU A 268 -3.58 12.89 10.09
CA LEU A 268 -4.63 12.12 9.42
C LEU A 268 -4.64 12.38 7.91
N GLY A 269 -4.58 13.65 7.48
CA GLY A 269 -4.50 14.00 6.06
C GLY A 269 -3.25 13.41 5.38
N ALA A 270 -2.11 13.42 6.07
CA ALA A 270 -0.87 12.81 5.59
C ALA A 270 -0.97 11.28 5.48
N LEU A 271 -1.56 10.63 6.49
CA LEU A 271 -1.77 9.19 6.56
C LEU A 271 -2.70 8.72 5.44
N PHE A 272 -3.85 9.39 5.24
CA PHE A 272 -4.76 9.07 4.15
C PHE A 272 -4.12 9.23 2.77
N THR A 273 -3.44 10.35 2.52
CA THR A 273 -2.78 10.61 1.24
C THR A 273 -1.69 9.57 0.95
N THR A 274 -0.84 9.28 1.95
CA THR A 274 0.29 8.35 1.79
C THR A 274 -0.19 6.90 1.66
N SER A 275 -1.18 6.49 2.45
CA SER A 275 -1.74 5.14 2.41
C SER A 275 -2.41 4.82 1.08
N ILE A 276 -3.17 5.75 0.50
CA ILE A 276 -3.75 5.56 -0.84
C ILE A 276 -2.64 5.53 -1.89
N ALA A 277 -1.65 6.43 -1.81
CA ALA A 277 -0.54 6.42 -2.77
C ALA A 277 0.25 5.10 -2.73
N LEU A 278 0.42 4.49 -1.56
CA LEU A 278 1.03 3.17 -1.40
C LEU A 278 0.22 2.07 -2.11
N GLN A 279 -1.09 2.04 -1.87
CA GLN A 279 -1.99 1.08 -2.54
C GLN A 279 -1.88 1.22 -4.06
N GLU A 280 -1.85 2.46 -4.56
CA GLU A 280 -1.80 2.76 -6.00
C GLU A 280 -0.49 2.34 -6.65
N VAL A 281 0.63 2.61 -6.00
CA VAL A 281 1.94 2.16 -6.49
C VAL A 281 1.98 0.64 -6.56
N ALA A 282 1.57 -0.03 -5.49
CA ALA A 282 1.66 -1.48 -5.41
C ALA A 282 0.73 -2.19 -6.41
N GLN A 283 -0.52 -1.72 -6.55
CA GLN A 283 -1.46 -2.22 -7.56
C GLN A 283 -0.93 -2.03 -9.00
N ARG A 284 -0.17 -0.96 -9.25
CA ARG A 284 0.45 -0.72 -10.55
C ARG A 284 1.66 -1.62 -10.79
N MET A 285 2.45 -1.91 -9.76
CA MET A 285 3.68 -2.69 -9.88
C MET A 285 3.43 -4.20 -9.87
N LEU A 286 2.36 -4.68 -9.23
CA LEU A 286 2.02 -6.09 -9.19
C LEU A 286 1.89 -6.71 -10.61
N PRO A 287 1.16 -6.11 -11.58
CA PRO A 287 1.13 -6.61 -12.95
C PRO A 287 2.49 -6.59 -13.64
N VAL A 288 3.32 -5.57 -13.37
CA VAL A 288 4.67 -5.47 -13.96
C VAL A 288 5.54 -6.63 -13.49
N HIS A 289 5.49 -6.96 -12.20
CA HIS A 289 6.32 -8.02 -11.63
C HIS A 289 5.76 -9.42 -11.90
N MET A 290 4.43 -9.61 -11.87
CA MET A 290 3.83 -10.95 -11.86
C MET A 290 2.96 -11.32 -13.07
N HIS A 291 2.47 -10.36 -13.85
CA HIS A 291 1.55 -10.66 -14.97
C HIS A 291 2.16 -10.37 -16.35
N TRP A 292 3.08 -9.42 -16.45
CA TRP A 292 3.75 -9.06 -17.70
C TRP A 292 5.15 -9.67 -17.77
N ILE A 293 5.21 -10.98 -17.56
CA ILE A 293 6.46 -11.75 -17.60
C ILE A 293 6.91 -11.88 -19.07
N ASP A 294 7.98 -11.18 -19.43
CA ASP A 294 8.61 -11.30 -20.75
C ASP A 294 9.66 -12.42 -20.80
N GLU A 295 10.15 -12.75 -22.00
CA GLU A 295 11.11 -13.86 -22.19
C GLU A 295 12.46 -13.60 -21.49
N GLU A 296 12.81 -12.34 -21.22
CA GLU A 296 14.02 -11.99 -20.46
C GLU A 296 13.83 -12.21 -18.95
N SER A 297 12.59 -12.15 -18.48
CA SER A 297 12.18 -12.34 -17.08
C SER A 297 11.83 -13.80 -16.72
N ARG A 298 11.78 -14.71 -17.70
CA ARG A 298 11.49 -16.14 -17.47
C ARG A 298 12.74 -16.88 -17.01
N ASP A 299 12.56 -17.87 -16.11
CA ASP A 299 13.63 -18.80 -15.68
C ASP A 299 14.46 -19.32 -16.87
N PRO A 300 15.77 -19.01 -16.96
CA PRO A 300 16.62 -19.46 -18.06
C PRO A 300 16.88 -20.97 -18.12
N GLY A 301 16.39 -21.79 -17.19
CA GLY A 301 16.51 -23.24 -17.38
C GLY A 301 16.10 -24.12 -16.21
N ASN A 302 14.85 -24.60 -16.25
CA ASN A 302 14.48 -25.89 -15.64
C ASN A 302 13.40 -26.68 -16.41
N VAL A 303 13.28 -26.47 -17.72
CA VAL A 303 12.58 -27.47 -18.54
C VAL A 303 13.53 -28.65 -18.80
N LYS A 304 13.62 -29.57 -17.84
CA LYS A 304 14.00 -30.95 -18.17
C LYS A 304 12.88 -31.54 -19.02
N ILE A 305 12.99 -31.40 -20.34
CA ILE A 305 12.28 -32.25 -21.28
C ILE A 305 12.92 -33.64 -21.22
N ASP A 306 12.72 -34.35 -20.11
CA ASP A 306 13.03 -35.78 -20.04
C ASP A 306 11.89 -36.52 -20.77
N SER A 307 12.07 -36.62 -22.08
CA SER A 307 11.44 -37.60 -22.98
C SER A 307 9.94 -37.87 -22.77
N ILE A 308 9.10 -37.14 -23.51
CA ILE A 308 7.85 -37.74 -24.00
C ILE A 308 8.28 -38.85 -24.96
N SER A 309 8.20 -40.10 -24.50
CA SER A 309 8.33 -41.26 -25.38
C SER A 309 7.05 -41.35 -26.21
N ILE A 310 7.21 -41.13 -27.52
CA ILE A 310 6.20 -41.41 -28.54
C ILE A 310 6.22 -42.92 -28.84
#